data_AF-A0A1F8U6E9-F1
#
_entry.id   AF-A0A1F8U6E9-F1
#
_cell.length_a   1.000
_cell.length_b   1.000
_cell.length_c   1.000
_cell.angle_alpha   90.00
_cell.angle_beta   90.00
_cell.angle_gamma   90.00
#
_symmetry.space_group_name_H-M   'P 1'
#
loop_
_entity.id
_entity.type
_entity.pdbx_description
1 polymer ?
#
loop_
_entity_poly.entity_id
_entity_poly.type
_entity_poly.pdbx_seq_one_letter_code
_entity_poly.pdbx_strand_id
1 'polypeptide(L)'
;MKKENAYVIKKAIDDSKEADDMIYAMEIAIRDRIEEAELEGKLKGQVYSILELLEEYGNIPDGLKNKLLAQHDTVQLSKWLKTASRVRSISEFEDMIGLNEMK
;
A
#
# COMPACT_ATOMS: atom_id res chain seq x y z
N MET A 1 -27.87 48.92 -15.72
CA MET A 1 -28.05 47.86 -16.74
C MET A 1 -26.73 47.34 -17.33
N LYS A 2 -26.00 48.01 -18.24
CA LYS A 2 -24.79 47.39 -18.87
C LYS A 2 -23.66 46.99 -17.89
N LYS A 3 -23.40 47.78 -16.84
CA LYS A 3 -22.35 47.50 -15.83
C LYS A 3 -22.68 46.30 -14.92
N GLU A 4 -23.96 46.12 -14.61
CA GLU A 4 -24.45 45.06 -13.73
C GLU A 4 -24.36 43.69 -14.41
N ASN A 5 -24.71 43.62 -15.70
CA ASN A 5 -24.53 42.40 -16.50
C ASN A 5 -23.04 41.99 -16.60
N ALA A 6 -22.12 42.95 -16.75
CA ALA A 6 -20.69 42.66 -16.82
C ALA A 6 -20.14 42.12 -15.48
N TYR A 7 -20.64 42.63 -14.36
CA TYR A 7 -20.28 42.13 -13.03
C TYR A 7 -20.75 40.68 -12.82
N VAL A 8 -22.01 40.38 -13.16
CA VAL A 8 -22.57 39.02 -13.04
C VAL A 8 -21.79 38.02 -13.88
N ILE A 9 -21.44 38.38 -15.13
CA ILE A 9 -20.65 37.50 -16.02
C ILE A 9 -19.25 37.26 -15.44
N LYS A 10 -18.56 38.30 -14.97
CA LYS A 10 -17.22 38.15 -14.38
C LYS A 10 -17.26 37.23 -13.16
N LYS A 11 -18.21 37.45 -12.25
CA LYS A 11 -18.37 36.62 -11.07
C LYS A 11 -18.60 35.15 -11.45
N ALA A 12 -19.49 34.87 -12.41
CA ALA A 12 -19.74 33.51 -12.87
C ALA A 12 -18.50 32.84 -13.48
N ILE A 13 -17.66 33.59 -14.20
CA ILE A 13 -16.39 33.09 -14.73
C ILE A 13 -15.40 32.77 -13.60
N ASP A 14 -15.29 33.65 -12.61
CA ASP A 14 -14.39 33.47 -11.48
C ASP A 14 -14.84 32.26 -10.63
N ASP A 15 -16.13 32.16 -10.29
CA ASP A 15 -16.72 31.02 -9.58
C ASP A 15 -16.50 29.69 -10.36
N SER A 16 -16.60 29.71 -11.70
CA SER A 16 -16.33 28.54 -12.54
C SER A 16 -14.86 28.11 -12.50
N LYS A 17 -13.93 29.06 -12.49
CA LYS A 17 -12.49 28.75 -12.40
C LYS A 17 -12.14 28.15 -11.04
N GLU A 18 -12.70 28.69 -9.97
CA GLU A 18 -12.50 28.13 -8.62
C GLU A 18 -13.01 26.68 -8.54
N ALA A 19 -14.13 26.38 -9.20
CA ALA A 19 -14.64 25.01 -9.31
C ALA A 19 -13.69 24.10 -10.10
N ASP A 20 -13.15 24.56 -11.23
CA ASP A 20 -12.20 23.81 -12.06
C ASP A 20 -10.89 23.51 -11.29
N ASP A 21 -10.35 24.51 -10.57
CA ASP A 21 -9.15 24.36 -9.74
C ASP A 21 -9.37 23.33 -8.62
N MET A 22 -10.56 23.34 -8.00
CA MET A 22 -10.92 22.38 -6.96
C MET A 22 -11.07 20.96 -7.53
N ILE A 23 -11.67 20.81 -8.71
CA ILE A 23 -11.78 19.52 -9.40
C ILE A 23 -10.38 18.98 -9.68
N TYR A 24 -9.47 19.81 -10.20
CA TYR A 24 -8.10 19.41 -10.50
C TYR A 24 -7.35 18.94 -9.23
N ALA A 25 -7.45 19.68 -8.12
CA ALA A 25 -6.84 19.29 -6.86
C ALA A 25 -7.41 17.96 -6.33
N MET A 26 -8.73 17.76 -6.48
CA MET A 26 -9.41 16.53 -6.05
C MET A 26 -8.98 15.32 -6.90
N GLU A 27 -8.83 15.48 -8.22
CA GLU A 27 -8.35 14.41 -9.11
C GLU A 27 -6.94 13.94 -8.74
N ILE A 28 -6.04 14.88 -8.41
CA ILE A 28 -4.69 14.54 -7.93
C ILE A 28 -4.78 13.77 -6.61
N ALA A 29 -5.52 14.29 -5.63
CA ALA A 29 -5.64 13.63 -4.33
C ALA A 29 -6.26 12.23 -4.43
N ILE A 30 -7.23 12.02 -5.34
CA ILE A 30 -7.80 10.69 -5.60
C ILE A 30 -6.76 9.77 -6.21
N ARG A 31 -5.98 10.25 -7.19
CA ARG A 31 -4.93 9.46 -7.84
C ARG A 31 -3.88 9.00 -6.84
N ASP A 32 -3.36 9.91 -6.03
CA ASP A 32 -2.34 9.61 -5.01
C ASP A 32 -2.85 8.54 -4.04
N ARG A 33 -4.10 8.67 -3.58
CA ARG A 33 -4.72 7.67 -2.68
C ARG A 33 -4.93 6.31 -3.33
N ILE A 34 -5.23 6.27 -4.64
CA ILE A 34 -5.35 5.00 -5.37
C ILE A 34 -3.98 4.33 -5.46
N GLU A 35 -2.92 5.08 -5.79
CA GLU A 35 -1.54 4.56 -5.86
C GLU A 35 -1.08 4.02 -4.49
N GLU A 36 -1.35 4.75 -3.40
CA GLU A 36 -1.09 4.28 -2.04
C GLU A 36 -1.86 3.00 -1.71
N ALA A 37 -3.15 2.96 -2.04
CA ALA A 37 -4.00 1.79 -1.78
C ALA A 37 -3.56 0.55 -2.57
N GLU A 38 -3.12 0.71 -3.82
CA GLU A 38 -2.58 -0.37 -4.64
C GLU A 38 -1.26 -0.91 -4.06
N LEU A 39 -0.37 -0.03 -3.60
CA LEU A 39 0.88 -0.42 -2.96
C LEU A 39 0.63 -1.17 -1.64
N GLU A 40 -0.26 -0.64 -0.79
CA GLU A 40 -0.67 -1.32 0.44
C GLU A 40 -1.31 -2.68 0.18
N GLY A 41 -2.19 -2.77 -0.82
CA GLY A 41 -2.85 -4.00 -1.22
C GLY A 41 -1.83 -5.05 -1.66
N LYS A 42 -0.83 -4.64 -2.45
CA LYS A 42 0.28 -5.51 -2.87
C LYS A 42 1.11 -5.99 -1.68
N LEU A 43 1.49 -5.10 -0.76
CA LEU A 43 2.26 -5.47 0.44
C LEU A 43 1.49 -6.47 1.31
N LYS A 44 0.22 -6.16 1.64
CA LYS A 44 -0.65 -7.03 2.43
C LYS A 44 -0.84 -8.38 1.76
N GLY A 45 -1.08 -8.40 0.45
CA GLY A 45 -1.21 -9.62 -0.34
C GLY A 45 0.03 -10.51 -0.25
N GLN A 46 1.23 -9.94 -0.41
CA GLN A 46 2.48 -10.70 -0.30
C GLN A 46 2.70 -11.26 1.11
N VAL A 47 2.42 -10.48 2.15
CA VAL A 47 2.52 -10.95 3.54
C VAL A 47 1.56 -12.11 3.79
N TYR A 48 0.29 -11.98 3.39
CA TYR A 48 -0.69 -13.04 3.60
C TYR A 48 -0.35 -14.31 2.80
N SER A 49 0.15 -14.19 1.57
CA SER A 49 0.62 -15.37 0.82
C SER A 49 1.82 -16.07 1.48
N ILE A 50 2.74 -15.32 2.10
CA ILE A 50 3.84 -15.93 2.88
C ILE A 50 3.27 -16.68 4.08
N LEU A 51 2.36 -16.05 4.84
CA LEU A 51 1.74 -16.66 6.02
C LEU A 51 0.98 -17.94 5.63
N GLU A 52 0.15 -17.88 4.60
CA GLU A 52 -0.61 -19.04 4.09
C GLU A 52 0.30 -20.23 3.75
N LEU A 53 1.43 -19.99 3.06
CA LEU A 53 2.40 -21.05 2.75
C LEU A 53 3.05 -21.64 4.01
N LEU A 54 3.29 -20.83 5.03
CA LEU A 54 3.94 -21.28 6.26
C LEU A 54 2.97 -21.98 7.22
N GLU A 55 1.67 -21.68 7.15
CA GLU A 55 0.61 -22.34 7.92
C GLU A 55 0.53 -23.84 7.61
N GLU A 56 0.98 -24.29 6.43
CA GLU A 56 1.10 -25.72 6.08
C GLU A 56 2.02 -26.50 7.06
N TYR A 57 2.98 -25.82 7.68
CA TYR A 57 3.93 -26.41 8.62
C TYR A 57 3.52 -26.28 10.10
N GLY A 58 2.40 -25.60 10.38
CA GLY A 58 1.86 -25.42 11.73
C GLY A 58 1.67 -23.95 12.14
N ASN A 59 1.57 -23.71 13.45
CA ASN A 59 1.29 -22.38 13.97
C ASN A 59 2.49 -21.44 13.79
N ILE A 60 2.23 -20.27 13.20
CA ILE A 60 3.24 -19.24 12.93
C ILE A 60 3.58 -18.49 14.22
N PRO A 61 4.87 -18.39 14.62
CA PRO A 61 5.27 -17.60 15.77
C PRO A 61 4.89 -16.11 15.62
N ASP A 62 4.40 -15.50 16.71
CA ASP A 62 3.99 -14.09 16.70
C ASP A 62 5.14 -13.14 16.29
N GLY A 63 6.38 -13.46 16.67
CA GLY A 63 7.56 -12.69 16.27
C GLY A 63 7.76 -12.66 14.76
N LEU A 64 7.56 -13.80 14.09
CA LEU A 64 7.63 -13.90 12.65
C LEU A 64 6.47 -13.14 11.97
N LYS A 65 5.25 -13.33 12.48
CA LYS A 65 4.06 -12.64 11.98
C LYS A 65 4.21 -11.12 12.06
N ASN A 66 4.69 -10.60 13.19
CA ASN A 66 4.92 -9.18 13.39
C ASN A 66 6.01 -8.64 12.45
N LYS A 67 7.10 -9.38 12.23
CA LYS A 67 8.16 -8.98 11.29
C LYS A 67 7.66 -8.90 9.84
N LEU A 68 6.79 -9.82 9.43
CA LEU A 68 6.19 -9.79 8.10
C LEU A 68 5.23 -8.61 7.95
N LEU A 69 4.36 -8.37 8.94
CA LEU A 69 3.40 -7.25 8.91
C LEU A 69 4.06 -5.87 8.95
N ALA A 70 5.25 -5.75 9.55
CA ALA A 70 6.03 -4.52 9.59
C ALA A 70 6.92 -4.28 8.36
N GLN A 71 6.95 -5.21 7.40
CA GLN A 71 7.77 -5.09 6.20
C GLN A 71 7.04 -4.28 5.11
N HIS A 72 7.70 -3.23 4.62
CA HIS A 72 7.17 -2.32 3.59
C HIS A 72 7.95 -2.38 2.26
N ASP A 73 9.01 -3.20 2.18
CA ASP A 73 9.74 -3.43 0.93
C ASP A 73 9.14 -4.62 0.15
N THR A 74 8.45 -4.30 -0.95
CA THR A 74 7.87 -5.30 -1.87
C THR A 74 8.91 -6.23 -2.49
N VAL A 75 10.15 -5.78 -2.70
CA VAL A 75 11.23 -6.60 -3.25
C VAL A 75 11.68 -7.62 -2.19
N GLN A 76 11.81 -7.19 -0.94
CA GLN A 76 12.14 -8.07 0.17
C GLN A 76 11.03 -9.10 0.41
N LEU A 77 9.76 -8.68 0.43
CA LEU A 77 8.62 -9.60 0.51
C LEU A 77 8.57 -10.59 -0.66
N SER A 78 8.92 -10.15 -1.87
CA SER A 78 9.00 -11.06 -3.03
C SER A 78 10.08 -12.14 -2.85
N LYS A 79 11.22 -11.78 -2.25
CA LYS A 79 12.28 -12.75 -1.92
C LYS A 79 11.79 -13.73 -0.86
N TRP A 80 11.19 -13.22 0.22
CA TRP A 80 10.61 -14.04 1.28
C TRP A 80 9.51 -14.96 0.78
N LEU A 81 8.63 -14.53 -0.12
CA LEU A 81 7.62 -15.40 -0.74
C LEU A 81 8.23 -16.58 -1.51
N LYS A 82 9.29 -16.32 -2.28
CA LYS A 82 10.04 -17.39 -2.97
C LYS A 82 10.76 -18.33 -1.99
N THR A 83 11.20 -17.82 -0.85
CA THR A 83 11.80 -18.62 0.22
C THR A 83 10.72 -19.51 0.86
N ALA A 84 9.57 -18.94 1.23
CA ALA A 84 8.45 -19.66 1.82
C ALA A 84 7.97 -20.82 0.95
N SER A 85 8.00 -20.67 -0.38
CA SER A 85 7.62 -21.74 -1.32
C SER A 85 8.65 -22.87 -1.47
N ARG A 86 9.80 -22.81 -0.78
CA ARG A 86 10.93 -23.75 -0.96
C ARG A 86 11.40 -24.41 0.33
N VAL A 87 11.24 -23.72 1.46
CA VAL A 87 11.53 -24.26 2.79
C VAL A 87 10.62 -25.43 3.11
N ARG A 88 10.99 -26.23 4.11
CA ARG A 88 10.24 -27.39 4.59
C ARG A 88 9.79 -27.25 6.04
N SER A 89 10.02 -26.10 6.66
CA SER A 89 9.57 -25.78 8.01
C SER A 89 9.57 -24.27 8.26
N ILE A 90 8.84 -23.84 9.28
CA ILE A 90 8.87 -22.45 9.76
C ILE A 90 10.28 -22.09 10.27
N SER A 91 10.95 -22.97 11.01
CA SER A 91 12.31 -22.69 11.53
C SER A 91 13.30 -22.42 10.39
N GLU A 92 13.27 -23.21 9.33
CA GLU A 92 14.14 -23.01 8.17
C GLU A 92 13.84 -21.66 7.48
N PHE A 93 12.58 -21.26 7.42
CA PHE A 93 12.21 -19.93 6.94
C PHE A 93 12.81 -18.81 7.80
N GLU A 94 12.63 -18.91 9.12
CA GLU A 94 13.15 -17.94 10.08
C GLU A 94 14.68 -17.79 9.97
N ASP A 95 15.40 -18.89 9.79
CA ASP A 95 16.85 -18.89 9.56
C ASP A 95 17.20 -18.16 8.25
N MET A 96 16.53 -18.49 7.14
CA MET A 96 16.78 -17.90 5.82
C MET A 96 16.49 -16.40 5.74
N ILE A 97 15.58 -15.89 6.58
CA ILE A 97 15.28 -14.45 6.66
C ILE A 97 16.08 -13.72 7.76
N GLY A 98 17.02 -14.41 8.41
CA GLY A 98 17.87 -13.88 9.47
C GLY A 98 17.10 -13.49 10.73
N LEU A 99 16.04 -14.22 11.09
CA LEU A 99 15.30 -14.00 12.33
C LEU A 99 15.90 -14.76 13.52
N ASN A 100 16.51 -15.93 13.27
CA ASN A 100 17.09 -16.78 14.33
C ASN A 100 18.59 -16.57 14.60
N GLU A 101 19.30 -15.75 13.82
CA GLU A 101 20.73 -15.47 14.02
C GLU A 101 21.04 -14.52 15.22
N MET A 102 20.04 -14.14 16.02
CA MET A 102 20.20 -13.24 17.18
C MET A 102 19.94 -13.90 18.55
N LYS A 103 20.10 -15.22 18.66
CA LYS A 103 20.04 -15.95 19.95
C LYS A 103 21.38 -16.61 20.30
#